data_AF-A0A7J2TDC5-F1
#
_entry.id   AF-A0A7J2TDC5-F1
#
_cell.length_a   1.000
_cell.length_b   1.000
_cell.length_c   1.000
_cell.angle_alpha   90.00
_cell.angle_beta   90.00
_cell.angle_gamma   90.00
#
_symmetry.space_group_name_H-M   'P 1'
#
loop_
_entity.id
_entity.type
_entity.pdbx_description
1 polymer ?
#
loop_
_entity_poly.entity_id
_entity_poly.type
_entity_poly.pdbx_seq_one_letter_code
_entity_poly.pdbx_strand_id
1 'polypeptide(L)'
;MDKAVAFLNNYKVLTGDRLYGELSEMLHDVALDRNLTRVSENRQFELSVASGYVTFKWTYVSDGVLAPSKFVAMGFKDGRLTAFVDNWQIHPVGSTIIRVSEKEALEIALSAARNHSWSLPVDAETLENLRVSWAELIFDHSVGADSIRGEDALAVYPAWRVGVSLDKWYGYMYGIEVDVWADSGQVRRVREAWSTLPPPEGVATADLSGLVFSAVSASDAVAYEEFLAQSFGVYDVKHDVTGGWVAFSALCAVAFVAAPVLVDGGEARRGVKVVVVLLCLVILLVAFSQCVPVSASPSRAAVVWGSESIGAYDSNLGFSWRKHPNEVTYQRYISGNVVNYFGSNGYSAFNMQGNPGSVKSYVLSTLQSLTSNYDSVAVIIFDHGVGRDDYSQAPLGEFHFMFEDNIGIELGSYPGTDQPNNGVYDMDIYPRTTSRKIMFAFVSTCMSASLWHPISGELWQGLVNGRARGLPFAFTQRTVRSQGTGFNVTQHISVDGYAVPDSGSQCYIGFTYGSASLIQRIPYNTGIEYMHWVNSFFYYALFYQMTVNQALDHASWQHWGNYFVNSPLNTGFTAVWPFYYNGQWNNHYGAGSRMAVYGNGNICLKA
;
A
#
# COMPACT_ATOMS: atom_id res chain seq x y z
N MET A 1 -13.88 27.73 -7.02
CA MET A 1 -15.01 27.02 -6.39
C MET A 1 -15.96 26.45 -7.43
N ASP A 2 -16.42 27.29 -8.35
CA ASP A 2 -17.58 27.10 -9.25
C ASP A 2 -17.60 25.77 -10.02
N LYS A 3 -16.43 25.23 -10.40
CA LYS A 3 -16.35 23.92 -11.08
C LYS A 3 -16.75 22.75 -10.18
N ALA A 4 -16.49 22.82 -8.87
CA ALA A 4 -16.91 21.81 -7.91
C ALA A 4 -18.43 21.85 -7.70
N VAL A 5 -18.97 23.05 -7.48
CA VAL A 5 -20.41 23.32 -7.39
C VAL A 5 -21.13 22.84 -8.67
N ALA A 6 -20.62 23.20 -9.85
CA ALA A 6 -21.18 22.77 -11.13
C ALA A 6 -21.10 21.25 -11.33
N PHE A 7 -20.00 20.60 -10.94
CA PHE A 7 -19.86 19.15 -11.01
C PHE A 7 -20.90 18.45 -10.13
N LEU A 8 -21.01 18.84 -8.86
CA LEU A 8 -21.98 18.26 -7.93
C LEU A 8 -23.43 18.50 -8.36
N ASN A 9 -23.74 19.69 -8.88
CA ASN A 9 -25.07 20.01 -9.41
C ASN A 9 -25.41 19.16 -10.66
N ASN A 10 -24.44 18.94 -11.55
CA ASN A 10 -24.63 18.03 -12.70
C ASN A 10 -24.74 16.57 -12.25
N TYR A 11 -23.98 16.15 -11.24
CA TYR A 11 -24.02 14.78 -10.72
C TYR A 11 -25.34 14.48 -9.99
N LYS A 12 -25.91 15.46 -9.27
CA LYS A 12 -27.31 15.45 -8.78
C LYS A 12 -28.32 15.25 -9.90
N VAL A 13 -28.18 15.94 -11.03
CA VAL A 13 -29.09 15.76 -12.19
C VAL A 13 -28.93 14.37 -12.83
N LEU A 14 -27.70 13.83 -12.89
CA LEU A 14 -27.42 12.52 -13.47
C LEU A 14 -27.94 11.36 -12.62
N THR A 15 -27.74 11.43 -11.30
CA THR A 15 -28.11 10.38 -10.34
C THR A 15 -29.56 10.48 -9.85
N GLY A 16 -30.15 11.69 -9.93
CA GLY A 16 -31.42 12.01 -9.29
C GLY A 16 -31.33 12.22 -7.77
N ASP A 17 -30.15 12.07 -7.15
CA ASP A 17 -29.98 12.17 -5.70
C ASP A 17 -29.75 13.62 -5.26
N ARG A 18 -30.52 14.05 -4.27
CA ARG A 18 -30.42 15.37 -3.65
C ARG A 18 -29.12 15.58 -2.88
N LEU A 19 -28.49 14.51 -2.39
CA LEU A 19 -27.24 14.54 -1.62
C LEU A 19 -26.21 15.48 -2.24
N TYR A 20 -25.92 15.33 -3.53
CA TYR A 20 -24.87 16.12 -4.17
C TYR A 20 -25.22 17.62 -4.26
N GLY A 21 -26.51 17.98 -4.24
CA GLY A 21 -26.92 19.37 -4.06
C GLY A 21 -26.61 19.88 -2.65
N GLU A 22 -26.90 19.07 -1.64
CA GLU A 22 -26.60 19.38 -0.24
C GLU A 22 -25.06 19.49 -0.01
N LEU A 23 -24.25 18.64 -0.67
CA LEU A 23 -22.78 18.77 -0.68
C LEU A 23 -22.30 20.03 -1.42
N SER A 24 -22.97 20.40 -2.51
CA SER A 24 -22.69 21.60 -3.31
C SER A 24 -22.94 22.88 -2.51
N GLU A 25 -24.02 22.92 -1.72
CA GLU A 25 -24.35 24.02 -0.81
C GLU A 25 -23.28 24.20 0.28
N MET A 26 -22.68 23.12 0.79
CA MET A 26 -21.57 23.20 1.77
C MET A 26 -20.29 23.87 1.21
N LEU A 27 -20.18 24.05 -0.11
CA LEU A 27 -19.08 24.78 -0.75
C LEU A 27 -19.30 26.29 -0.83
N HIS A 28 -20.49 26.79 -0.48
CA HIS A 28 -20.74 28.23 -0.41
C HIS A 28 -19.86 28.88 0.67
N ASP A 29 -19.33 30.07 0.34
CA ASP A 29 -18.46 30.88 1.21
C ASP A 29 -17.23 30.14 1.77
N VAL A 30 -16.77 29.09 1.08
CA VAL A 30 -15.52 28.39 1.36
C VAL A 30 -14.38 29.05 0.57
N ALA A 31 -13.46 29.69 1.29
CA ALA A 31 -12.22 30.21 0.72
C ALA A 31 -11.22 29.06 0.46
N LEU A 32 -10.51 29.13 -0.67
CA LEU A 32 -9.53 28.12 -1.10
C LEU A 32 -8.09 28.53 -0.77
N ASP A 33 -7.91 29.22 0.35
CA ASP A 33 -6.64 29.78 0.83
C ASP A 33 -6.01 28.99 2.00
N ARG A 34 -6.77 28.08 2.63
CA ARG A 34 -6.35 27.28 3.78
C ARG A 34 -7.16 25.99 3.93
N ASN A 35 -6.63 25.06 4.72
CA ASN A 35 -7.38 23.88 5.17
C ASN A 35 -8.52 24.29 6.12
N LEU A 36 -9.61 23.52 6.10
CA LEU A 36 -10.83 23.82 6.85
C LEU A 36 -11.61 22.53 7.14
N THR A 37 -12.13 22.40 8.36
CA THR A 37 -13.11 21.37 8.72
C THR A 37 -14.39 22.04 9.21
N ARG A 38 -15.56 21.56 8.78
CA ARG A 38 -16.89 22.00 9.22
C ARG A 38 -17.81 20.79 9.34
N VAL A 39 -18.80 20.83 10.23
CA VAL A 39 -19.87 19.83 10.31
C VAL A 39 -21.20 20.50 9.97
N SER A 40 -22.02 19.85 9.15
CA SER A 40 -23.40 20.26 8.86
C SER A 40 -24.28 19.02 8.70
N GLU A 41 -25.39 18.99 9.45
CA GLU A 41 -26.25 17.81 9.58
C GLU A 41 -25.43 16.54 9.85
N ASN A 42 -25.51 15.56 8.94
CA ASN A 42 -24.80 14.28 9.01
C ASN A 42 -23.53 14.22 8.13
N ARG A 43 -22.92 15.38 7.83
CA ARG A 43 -21.65 15.48 7.06
C ARG A 43 -20.59 16.27 7.80
N GLN A 44 -19.42 15.67 7.98
CA GLN A 44 -18.17 16.39 8.20
C GLN A 44 -17.54 16.72 6.85
N PHE A 45 -17.44 18.01 6.53
CA PHE A 45 -16.72 18.52 5.38
C PHE A 45 -15.28 18.89 5.75
N GLU A 46 -14.34 18.44 4.93
CA GLU A 46 -12.90 18.71 5.03
C GLU A 46 -12.40 19.27 3.69
N LEU A 47 -11.75 20.43 3.76
CA LEU A 47 -11.01 21.05 2.67
C LEU A 47 -9.51 20.92 2.95
N SER A 48 -8.76 20.39 1.98
CA SER A 48 -7.29 20.41 1.98
C SER A 48 -6.77 21.16 0.75
N VAL A 49 -5.88 22.14 0.94
CA VAL A 49 -5.29 22.96 -0.13
C VAL A 49 -3.77 22.90 -0.04
N ALA A 50 -3.11 22.43 -1.10
CA ALA A 50 -1.64 22.41 -1.18
C ALA A 50 -1.16 22.45 -2.64
N SER A 51 -0.22 23.34 -2.97
CA SER A 51 0.58 23.29 -4.22
C SER A 51 -0.22 23.07 -5.52
N GLY A 52 -1.33 23.79 -5.71
CA GLY A 52 -2.20 23.66 -6.89
C GLY A 52 -3.25 22.53 -6.80
N TYR A 53 -3.16 21.69 -5.78
CA TYR A 53 -4.14 20.66 -5.44
C TYR A 53 -5.17 21.16 -4.43
N VAL A 54 -6.43 20.78 -4.62
CA VAL A 54 -7.55 21.04 -3.71
C VAL A 54 -8.38 19.77 -3.55
N THR A 55 -8.49 19.25 -2.34
CA THR A 55 -9.42 18.18 -1.97
C THR A 55 -10.64 18.78 -1.26
N PHE A 56 -11.83 18.37 -1.68
CA PHE A 56 -13.07 18.50 -0.93
C PHE A 56 -13.51 17.09 -0.51
N LYS A 57 -13.67 16.82 0.78
CA LYS A 57 -14.12 15.52 1.30
C LYS A 57 -15.30 15.72 2.23
N TRP A 58 -16.32 14.88 2.10
CA TRP A 58 -17.46 14.81 3.01
C TRP A 58 -17.56 13.40 3.56
N THR A 59 -17.28 13.23 4.84
CA THR A 59 -17.44 11.98 5.57
C THR A 59 -18.74 12.02 6.37
N TYR A 60 -19.49 10.92 6.36
CA TYR A 60 -20.72 10.83 7.15
C TYR A 60 -20.41 10.88 8.65
N VAL A 61 -21.25 11.61 9.38
CA VAL A 61 -21.19 11.73 10.84
C VAL A 61 -22.61 11.65 11.42
N SER A 62 -22.79 11.02 12.58
CA SER A 62 -24.02 11.12 13.38
C SER A 62 -23.64 11.29 14.84
N ASP A 63 -24.21 12.29 15.51
CA ASP A 63 -23.94 12.57 16.94
C ASP A 63 -22.44 12.67 17.30
N GLY A 64 -21.63 13.19 16.37
CA GLY A 64 -20.17 13.31 16.48
C GLY A 64 -19.37 12.07 16.07
N VAL A 65 -20.04 10.93 15.83
CA VAL A 65 -19.44 9.66 15.43
C VAL A 65 -19.24 9.61 13.92
N LEU A 66 -18.01 9.44 13.45
CA LEU A 66 -17.66 9.39 12.03
C LEU A 66 -17.84 7.98 11.42
N ALA A 67 -18.14 7.92 10.12
CA ALA A 67 -18.11 6.71 9.30
C ALA A 67 -17.00 6.80 8.23
N PRO A 68 -15.75 6.40 8.55
CA PRO A 68 -14.60 6.62 7.66
C PRO A 68 -14.77 6.08 6.24
N SER A 69 -15.45 4.93 6.06
CA SER A 69 -15.70 4.31 4.75
C SER A 69 -16.80 5.01 3.94
N LYS A 70 -17.75 5.70 4.59
CA LYS A 70 -18.88 6.37 3.95
C LYS A 70 -18.56 7.84 3.69
N PHE A 71 -17.99 8.11 2.51
CA PHE A 71 -17.60 9.47 2.12
C PHE A 71 -17.79 9.76 0.62
N VAL A 72 -17.86 11.04 0.29
CA VAL A 72 -17.64 11.58 -1.06
C VAL A 72 -16.35 12.39 -1.04
N ALA A 73 -15.50 12.26 -2.05
CA ALA A 73 -14.29 13.07 -2.18
C ALA A 73 -14.09 13.55 -3.63
N MET A 74 -13.76 14.84 -3.79
CA MET A 74 -13.46 15.49 -5.06
C MET A 74 -12.08 16.12 -5.02
N GLY A 75 -11.24 15.77 -5.99
CA GLY A 75 -9.91 16.29 -6.16
C GLY A 75 -9.81 17.18 -7.39
N PHE A 76 -9.24 18.37 -7.21
CA PHE A 76 -8.80 19.25 -8.29
C PHE A 76 -7.28 19.39 -8.27
N LYS A 77 -6.66 19.38 -9.45
CA LYS A 77 -5.28 19.83 -9.70
C LYS A 77 -5.31 20.96 -10.72
N ASP A 78 -4.67 22.08 -10.43
CA ASP A 78 -4.60 23.27 -11.30
C ASP A 78 -5.98 23.74 -11.80
N GLY A 79 -6.98 23.65 -10.92
CA GLY A 79 -8.37 23.98 -11.22
C GLY A 79 -9.07 23.05 -12.21
N ARG A 80 -8.54 21.85 -12.47
CA ARG A 80 -9.20 20.77 -13.23
C ARG A 80 -9.55 19.63 -12.27
N LEU A 81 -10.77 19.08 -12.38
CA LEU A 81 -11.13 17.87 -11.64
C LEU A 81 -10.25 16.72 -12.15
N THR A 82 -9.55 16.01 -11.25
CA THR A 82 -8.77 14.82 -11.64
C THR A 82 -9.09 13.58 -10.80
N ALA A 83 -9.82 13.72 -9.70
CA ALA A 83 -10.28 12.59 -8.91
C ALA A 83 -11.71 12.84 -8.40
N PHE A 84 -12.52 11.78 -8.40
CA PHE A 84 -13.83 11.75 -7.76
C PHE A 84 -14.06 10.34 -7.21
N VAL A 85 -14.41 10.25 -5.92
CA VAL A 85 -14.82 9.00 -5.26
C VAL A 85 -16.15 9.26 -4.59
N ASP A 86 -17.08 8.35 -4.80
CA ASP A 86 -18.35 8.32 -4.11
C ASP A 86 -18.57 6.94 -3.50
N ASN A 87 -18.27 6.84 -2.21
CA ASN A 87 -18.54 5.67 -1.40
C ASN A 87 -19.84 5.84 -0.60
N TRP A 88 -20.61 6.92 -0.83
CA TRP A 88 -21.73 7.29 0.01
C TRP A 88 -22.90 6.32 -0.16
N GLN A 89 -23.25 5.97 -1.40
CA GLN A 89 -24.32 5.00 -1.66
C GLN A 89 -23.85 3.54 -1.57
N ILE A 90 -22.53 3.30 -1.64
CA ILE A 90 -21.92 1.96 -1.44
C ILE A 90 -22.02 1.52 0.02
N HIS A 91 -21.95 2.46 0.97
CA HIS A 91 -22.04 2.18 2.41
C HIS A 91 -23.35 2.76 2.98
N PRO A 92 -24.50 2.09 2.83
CA PRO A 92 -25.75 2.56 3.43
C PRO A 92 -25.65 2.59 4.96
N VAL A 93 -26.42 3.46 5.61
CA VAL A 93 -26.46 3.52 7.08
C VAL A 93 -27.55 2.56 7.56
N GLY A 94 -27.15 1.43 8.16
CA GLY A 94 -28.09 0.41 8.61
C GLY A 94 -28.81 0.79 9.90
N SER A 95 -28.17 1.59 10.76
CA SER A 95 -28.73 2.17 11.98
C SER A 95 -27.87 3.35 12.43
N THR A 96 -28.45 4.37 13.05
CA THR A 96 -27.73 5.41 13.82
C THR A 96 -27.95 5.27 15.33
N ILE A 97 -28.73 4.28 15.75
CA ILE A 97 -29.19 4.15 17.13
C ILE A 97 -28.03 3.71 18.01
N ILE A 98 -27.71 4.50 19.04
CA ILE A 98 -26.81 4.08 20.12
C ILE A 98 -27.69 3.76 21.32
N ARG A 99 -27.80 2.46 21.64
CA ARG A 99 -28.50 1.95 22.85
C ARG A 99 -27.51 1.53 23.92
N VAL A 100 -26.42 0.90 23.48
CA VAL A 100 -25.33 0.45 24.33
C VAL A 100 -24.52 1.68 24.74
N SER A 101 -24.63 2.05 26.01
CA SER A 101 -23.75 3.08 26.59
C SER A 101 -22.29 2.63 26.56
N GLU A 102 -21.33 3.56 26.61
CA GLU A 102 -19.90 3.22 26.70
C GLU A 102 -19.66 2.18 27.81
N LYS A 103 -20.17 2.44 29.02
CA LYS A 103 -20.07 1.53 30.18
C LYS A 103 -20.61 0.13 29.89
N GLU A 104 -21.74 0.01 29.20
CA GLU A 104 -22.34 -1.27 28.83
C GLU A 104 -21.51 -1.98 27.76
N ALA A 105 -20.95 -1.26 26.79
CA ALA A 105 -20.01 -1.80 25.82
C ALA A 105 -18.72 -2.28 26.49
N LEU A 106 -18.22 -1.57 27.52
CA LEU A 106 -17.09 -2.01 28.34
C LEU A 106 -17.41 -3.31 29.09
N GLU A 107 -18.60 -3.42 29.67
CA GLU A 107 -19.07 -4.64 30.36
C GLU A 107 -19.21 -5.82 29.39
N ILE A 108 -19.75 -5.59 28.19
CA ILE A 108 -19.84 -6.60 27.11
C ILE A 108 -18.45 -7.01 26.63
N ALA A 109 -17.55 -6.05 26.38
CA ALA A 109 -16.19 -6.31 25.92
C ALA A 109 -15.38 -7.11 26.95
N LEU A 110 -15.47 -6.76 28.23
CA LEU A 110 -14.86 -7.54 29.32
C LEU A 110 -15.46 -8.95 29.42
N SER A 111 -16.78 -9.10 29.25
CA SER A 111 -17.41 -10.43 29.24
C SER A 111 -17.03 -11.27 28.02
N ALA A 112 -16.86 -10.66 26.85
CA ALA A 112 -16.42 -11.33 25.63
C ALA A 112 -14.96 -11.78 25.77
N ALA A 113 -14.09 -10.91 26.28
CA ALA A 113 -12.69 -11.21 26.57
C ALA A 113 -12.53 -12.39 27.56
N ARG A 114 -13.31 -12.43 28.64
CA ARG A 114 -13.29 -13.56 29.60
C ARG A 114 -13.68 -14.90 28.98
N ASN A 115 -14.60 -14.88 28.03
CA ASN A 115 -15.13 -16.08 27.37
C ASN A 115 -14.45 -16.40 26.03
N HIS A 116 -13.44 -15.62 25.63
CA HIS A 116 -12.73 -15.80 24.36
C HIS A 116 -11.91 -17.10 24.35
N SER A 117 -11.83 -17.74 23.19
CA SER A 117 -10.97 -18.90 22.95
C SER A 117 -9.56 -18.43 22.62
N TRP A 118 -8.82 -18.02 23.65
CA TRP A 118 -7.46 -17.50 23.53
C TRP A 118 -6.51 -18.46 22.82
N SER A 119 -5.69 -17.94 21.90
CA SER A 119 -4.64 -18.68 21.20
C SER A 119 -3.41 -19.01 22.07
N LEU A 120 -3.33 -18.39 23.26
CA LEU A 120 -2.39 -18.71 24.35
C LEU A 120 -3.17 -19.07 25.62
N PRO A 121 -2.60 -19.88 26.54
CA PRO A 121 -3.26 -20.22 27.81
C PRO A 121 -3.25 -19.04 28.78
N VAL A 122 -4.21 -18.13 28.63
CA VAL A 122 -4.45 -17.05 29.60
C VAL A 122 -4.94 -17.68 30.92
N ASP A 123 -4.28 -17.34 32.03
CA ASP A 123 -4.63 -17.90 33.33
C ASP A 123 -5.86 -17.23 33.95
N ALA A 124 -6.51 -17.94 34.88
CA ALA A 124 -7.78 -17.49 35.46
C ALA A 124 -7.66 -16.17 36.24
N GLU A 125 -6.51 -15.89 36.88
CA GLU A 125 -6.27 -14.65 37.62
C GLU A 125 -6.28 -13.44 36.65
N THR A 126 -5.67 -13.58 35.48
CA THR A 126 -5.73 -12.54 34.43
C THR A 126 -7.15 -12.27 33.96
N LEU A 127 -7.96 -13.32 33.77
CA LEU A 127 -9.36 -13.19 33.33
C LEU A 127 -10.23 -12.51 34.40
N GLU A 128 -9.90 -12.66 35.67
CA GLU A 128 -10.51 -11.89 36.77
C GLU A 128 -10.07 -10.41 36.74
N ASN A 129 -8.80 -10.13 36.42
CA ASN A 129 -8.16 -8.81 36.50
C ASN A 129 -8.23 -7.91 35.24
N LEU A 130 -8.88 -8.33 34.15
CA LEU A 130 -8.97 -7.58 32.88
C LEU A 130 -9.39 -6.10 33.05
N ARG A 131 -8.79 -5.21 32.25
CA ARG A 131 -9.04 -3.75 32.31
C ARG A 131 -9.31 -3.17 30.93
N VAL A 132 -10.17 -2.16 30.83
CA VAL A 132 -10.31 -1.37 29.60
C VAL A 132 -9.20 -0.33 29.56
N SER A 133 -8.52 -0.23 28.41
CA SER A 133 -7.42 0.71 28.16
C SER A 133 -7.84 1.86 27.25
N TRP A 134 -8.75 1.62 26.31
CA TRP A 134 -9.36 2.65 25.47
C TRP A 134 -10.68 2.15 24.88
N ALA A 135 -11.55 3.09 24.50
CA ALA A 135 -12.74 2.82 23.72
C ALA A 135 -12.93 3.96 22.71
N GLU A 136 -13.33 3.62 21.49
CA GLU A 136 -13.71 4.58 20.45
C GLU A 136 -15.05 4.17 19.85
N LEU A 137 -15.95 5.13 19.66
CA LEU A 137 -17.19 4.92 18.93
C LEU A 137 -16.99 5.38 17.49
N ILE A 138 -17.19 4.48 16.54
CA ILE A 138 -17.11 4.75 15.10
C ILE A 138 -18.30 4.08 14.39
N PHE A 139 -18.58 4.45 13.14
CA PHE A 139 -19.38 3.61 12.25
C PHE A 139 -18.45 2.67 11.46
N ASP A 140 -18.76 1.37 11.50
CA ASP A 140 -18.04 0.32 10.77
C ASP A 140 -19.06 -0.60 10.07
N HIS A 141 -18.60 -1.30 9.02
CA HIS A 141 -19.38 -2.25 8.23
C HIS A 141 -19.14 -3.71 8.67
N SER A 142 -19.82 -4.68 8.07
CA SER A 142 -19.66 -6.10 8.45
C SER A 142 -18.42 -6.78 7.84
N VAL A 143 -17.68 -6.12 6.95
CA VAL A 143 -16.46 -6.69 6.37
C VAL A 143 -15.43 -6.95 7.47
N GLY A 144 -15.06 -8.22 7.64
CA GLY A 144 -14.16 -8.69 8.68
C GLY A 144 -14.80 -8.87 10.06
N ALA A 145 -16.13 -8.82 10.18
CA ALA A 145 -16.87 -9.23 11.38
C ALA A 145 -17.11 -10.75 11.41
N ASP A 146 -17.39 -11.31 12.59
CA ASP A 146 -17.62 -12.75 12.79
C ASP A 146 -18.93 -13.24 12.13
N SER A 147 -19.85 -12.31 11.86
CA SER A 147 -21.09 -12.53 11.11
C SER A 147 -21.55 -11.26 10.40
N ILE A 148 -22.27 -11.41 9.29
CA ILE A 148 -22.84 -10.27 8.54
C ILE A 148 -24.01 -9.68 9.35
N ARG A 149 -23.98 -8.36 9.57
CA ARG A 149 -25.05 -7.61 10.23
C ARG A 149 -26.06 -7.13 9.19
N GLY A 150 -27.26 -7.72 9.22
CA GLY A 150 -28.30 -7.43 8.23
C GLY A 150 -28.08 -8.17 6.92
N GLU A 151 -28.65 -7.65 5.83
CA GLU A 151 -28.57 -8.27 4.49
C GLU A 151 -27.39 -7.74 3.64
N ASP A 152 -26.82 -6.59 4.02
CA ASP A 152 -25.73 -5.92 3.29
C ASP A 152 -24.47 -5.85 4.15
N ALA A 153 -23.39 -6.46 3.68
CA ALA A 153 -22.11 -6.48 4.38
C ALA A 153 -21.38 -5.12 4.40
N LEU A 154 -21.73 -4.20 3.50
CA LEU A 154 -21.17 -2.84 3.41
C LEU A 154 -21.99 -1.79 4.17
N ALA A 155 -23.18 -2.15 4.66
CA ALA A 155 -23.96 -1.30 5.52
C ALA A 155 -23.19 -0.96 6.81
N VAL A 156 -23.10 0.33 7.14
CA VAL A 156 -22.39 0.82 8.33
C VAL A 156 -23.34 1.02 9.50
N TYR A 157 -22.87 0.64 10.69
CA TYR A 157 -23.57 0.72 11.97
C TYR A 157 -22.62 1.28 13.03
N PRO A 158 -23.10 1.99 14.07
CA PRO A 158 -22.26 2.43 15.17
C PRO A 158 -21.72 1.21 15.93
N ALA A 159 -20.41 1.19 16.16
CA ALA A 159 -19.72 0.15 16.87
C ALA A 159 -18.74 0.77 17.88
N TRP A 160 -18.82 0.32 19.12
CA TRP A 160 -17.79 0.55 20.12
C TRP A 160 -16.63 -0.39 19.85
N ARG A 161 -15.49 0.16 19.46
CA ARG A 161 -14.22 -0.56 19.42
C ARG A 161 -13.52 -0.39 20.76
N VAL A 162 -13.40 -1.47 21.52
CA VAL A 162 -12.89 -1.46 22.91
C VAL A 162 -11.58 -2.24 22.98
N GLY A 163 -10.51 -1.55 23.37
CA GLY A 163 -9.24 -2.19 23.73
C GLY A 163 -9.27 -2.62 25.19
N VAL A 164 -9.41 -3.93 25.43
CA VAL A 164 -9.26 -4.55 26.75
C VAL A 164 -7.81 -5.02 26.91
N SER A 165 -7.13 -4.60 27.95
CA SER A 165 -5.81 -5.11 28.33
C SER A 165 -5.90 -6.24 29.36
N LEU A 166 -4.97 -7.18 29.22
CA LEU A 166 -4.63 -8.16 30.24
C LEU A 166 -3.87 -7.45 31.37
N ASP A 167 -3.92 -7.96 32.60
CA ASP A 167 -3.17 -7.40 33.75
C ASP A 167 -1.67 -7.73 33.68
N LYS A 168 -1.36 -8.88 33.06
CA LYS A 168 -0.05 -9.36 32.67
C LYS A 168 -0.09 -9.78 31.20
N TRP A 169 1.01 -9.67 30.50
CA TRP A 169 1.07 -10.03 29.08
C TRP A 169 1.40 -11.51 28.87
N TYR A 170 0.92 -12.05 27.74
CA TYR A 170 1.14 -13.44 27.32
C TYR A 170 1.93 -13.42 26.01
N GLY A 171 3.27 -13.42 26.11
CA GLY A 171 4.14 -13.14 24.98
C GLY A 171 3.82 -11.76 24.40
N TYR A 172 3.18 -11.73 23.23
CA TYR A 172 2.76 -10.51 22.50
C TYR A 172 1.34 -10.08 22.74
N MET A 173 0.55 -10.97 23.31
CA MET A 173 -0.84 -10.70 23.58
C MET A 173 -0.91 -9.86 24.86
N TYR A 174 -1.24 -8.58 24.68
CA TYR A 174 -1.40 -7.61 25.76
C TYR A 174 -2.85 -7.34 26.12
N GLY A 175 -3.75 -7.94 25.36
CA GLY A 175 -5.14 -7.56 25.36
C GLY A 175 -5.90 -8.18 24.21
N ILE A 176 -7.06 -7.60 23.97
CA ILE A 176 -8.03 -8.01 22.97
C ILE A 176 -8.84 -6.78 22.56
N GLU A 177 -8.91 -6.54 21.26
CA GLU A 177 -9.83 -5.60 20.64
C GLU A 177 -11.18 -6.33 20.50
N VAL A 178 -12.20 -5.81 21.17
CA VAL A 178 -13.57 -6.27 21.02
C VAL A 178 -14.37 -5.15 20.37
N ASP A 179 -14.87 -5.42 19.17
CA ASP A 179 -15.85 -4.55 18.54
C ASP A 179 -17.25 -4.99 19.01
N VAL A 180 -18.05 -4.05 19.52
CA VAL A 180 -19.43 -4.27 19.98
C VAL A 180 -20.37 -3.36 19.22
N TRP A 181 -21.39 -3.92 18.57
CA TRP A 181 -22.41 -3.14 17.87
C TRP A 181 -23.22 -2.30 18.87
N ALA A 182 -23.16 -0.97 18.73
CA ALA A 182 -23.67 -0.03 19.73
C ALA A 182 -25.20 0.09 19.78
N ASP A 183 -25.90 -0.52 18.82
CA ASP A 183 -27.36 -0.58 18.71
C ASP A 183 -27.98 -1.86 19.29
N SER A 184 -27.24 -2.98 19.37
CA SER A 184 -27.75 -4.27 19.88
C SER A 184 -26.91 -4.94 20.98
N GLY A 185 -25.70 -4.46 21.27
CA GLY A 185 -24.81 -5.08 22.26
C GLY A 185 -24.21 -6.42 21.81
N GLN A 186 -24.43 -6.81 20.57
CA GLN A 186 -23.79 -8.00 20.00
C GLN A 186 -22.32 -7.69 19.70
N VAL A 187 -21.44 -8.63 20.03
CA VAL A 187 -20.06 -8.60 19.60
C VAL A 187 -20.02 -8.70 18.06
N ARG A 188 -19.35 -7.73 17.42
CA ARG A 188 -19.07 -7.69 15.98
C ARG A 188 -17.91 -8.61 15.63
N ARG A 189 -16.84 -8.48 16.41
CA ARG A 189 -15.58 -9.18 16.22
C ARG A 189 -14.82 -9.23 17.54
N VAL A 190 -14.16 -10.35 17.79
CA VAL A 190 -13.10 -10.45 18.78
C VAL A 190 -11.77 -10.64 18.06
N ARG A 191 -10.80 -9.74 18.28
CA ARG A 191 -9.44 -9.88 17.78
C ARG A 191 -8.45 -9.67 18.91
N GLU A 192 -7.67 -10.68 19.22
CA GLU A 192 -6.57 -10.56 20.19
C GLU A 192 -5.66 -9.38 19.82
N ALA A 193 -5.36 -8.53 20.81
CA ALA A 193 -4.46 -7.41 20.64
C ALA A 193 -3.05 -7.98 20.76
N TRP A 194 -2.56 -8.45 19.61
CA TRP A 194 -1.17 -8.80 19.42
C TRP A 194 -0.41 -7.51 19.25
N SER A 195 0.38 -7.17 20.26
CA SER A 195 1.37 -6.14 20.01
C SER A 195 2.49 -6.79 19.25
N THR A 196 2.84 -6.15 18.16
CA THR A 196 4.18 -6.26 17.62
C THR A 196 5.16 -5.50 18.53
N LEU A 197 4.99 -5.55 19.88
CA LEU A 197 5.75 -4.96 21.02
C LEU A 197 5.88 -5.93 22.17
N PRO A 198 6.73 -5.66 23.17
CA PRO A 198 6.66 -6.33 24.42
C PRO A 198 5.59 -5.85 25.38
N PRO A 199 5.42 -6.62 26.47
CA PRO A 199 5.30 -6.12 27.84
C PRO A 199 6.46 -5.16 28.26
N PRO A 200 6.41 -3.83 28.04
CA PRO A 200 7.43 -2.80 28.37
C PRO A 200 8.69 -3.20 29.19
N GLU A 201 8.89 -2.62 30.38
CA GLU A 201 9.82 -3.10 31.40
C GLU A 201 9.17 -2.83 32.76
N GLY A 202 9.26 -3.78 33.70
CA GLY A 202 8.56 -3.69 34.99
C GLY A 202 7.04 -3.91 34.94
N VAL A 203 6.48 -4.30 33.79
CA VAL A 203 5.10 -4.78 33.67
C VAL A 203 5.03 -6.29 33.87
N ALA A 204 3.89 -6.82 34.31
CA ALA A 204 3.73 -8.24 34.58
C ALA A 204 3.68 -9.09 33.29
N THR A 205 4.24 -10.30 33.35
CA THR A 205 4.29 -11.26 32.24
C THR A 205 3.98 -12.67 32.72
N ALA A 206 3.27 -13.46 31.92
CA ALA A 206 3.00 -14.87 32.21
C ALA A 206 4.17 -15.79 31.83
N ASP A 207 4.33 -16.90 32.56
CA ASP A 207 5.25 -17.98 32.18
C ASP A 207 4.60 -18.89 31.13
N LEU A 208 5.23 -18.99 29.96
CA LEU A 208 4.76 -19.75 28.79
C LEU A 208 5.70 -20.92 28.43
N SER A 209 6.63 -21.29 29.31
CA SER A 209 7.75 -22.21 29.04
C SER A 209 7.37 -23.67 28.69
N GLY A 210 6.08 -24.02 28.64
CA GLY A 210 5.58 -25.37 28.35
C GLY A 210 4.83 -25.56 27.02
N LEU A 211 4.77 -24.57 26.12
CA LEU A 211 3.93 -24.60 24.92
C LEU A 211 4.70 -24.98 23.65
N VAL A 212 4.07 -25.81 22.80
CA VAL A 212 4.59 -26.19 21.48
C VAL A 212 3.67 -25.64 20.39
N PHE A 213 4.13 -24.65 19.65
CA PHE A 213 3.35 -24.02 18.58
C PHE A 213 3.35 -24.85 17.30
N SER A 214 2.15 -25.11 16.77
CA SER A 214 1.96 -25.70 15.44
C SER A 214 1.68 -24.60 14.42
N ALA A 215 2.38 -24.64 13.27
CA ALA A 215 2.23 -23.62 12.25
C ALA A 215 0.84 -23.68 11.57
N VAL A 216 0.18 -22.52 11.46
CA VAL A 216 -1.13 -22.38 10.80
C VAL A 216 -0.96 -22.45 9.28
N SER A 217 -1.84 -23.18 8.60
CA SER A 217 -1.80 -23.42 7.16
C SER A 217 -2.31 -22.24 6.32
N ALA A 218 -1.77 -22.06 5.12
CA ALA A 218 -2.03 -20.94 4.22
C ALA A 218 -3.41 -20.96 3.50
N SER A 219 -4.45 -21.54 4.11
CA SER A 219 -5.80 -21.64 3.51
C SER A 219 -6.55 -20.30 3.51
N ASP A 220 -6.35 -19.47 4.54
CA ASP A 220 -7.32 -18.43 4.88
C ASP A 220 -7.08 -17.11 4.12
N ALA A 221 -5.90 -16.97 3.48
CA ALA A 221 -5.55 -15.81 2.66
C ALA A 221 -6.28 -15.77 1.30
N VAL A 222 -6.80 -16.91 0.82
CA VAL A 222 -7.43 -17.01 -0.51
C VAL A 222 -8.80 -16.32 -0.56
N ALA A 223 -9.55 -16.36 0.55
CA ALA A 223 -10.91 -15.83 0.62
C ALA A 223 -11.00 -14.29 0.49
N TYR A 224 -9.92 -13.57 0.79
CA TYR A 224 -9.91 -12.09 0.72
C TYR A 224 -9.69 -11.57 -0.71
N GLU A 225 -8.87 -12.27 -1.52
CA GLU A 225 -8.63 -11.95 -2.94
C GLU A 225 -9.92 -12.13 -3.78
N GLU A 226 -10.61 -13.26 -3.63
CA GLU A 226 -11.89 -13.49 -4.33
C GLU A 226 -12.96 -12.47 -3.91
N PHE A 227 -12.99 -12.04 -2.65
CA PHE A 227 -13.95 -11.06 -2.15
C PHE A 227 -13.68 -9.64 -2.65
N LEU A 228 -12.41 -9.22 -2.78
CA LEU A 228 -12.07 -7.91 -3.36
C LEU A 228 -12.42 -7.84 -4.85
N ALA A 229 -12.27 -8.94 -5.60
CA ALA A 229 -12.74 -9.01 -6.99
C ALA A 229 -14.27 -8.87 -7.09
N GLN A 230 -15.02 -9.58 -6.23
CA GLN A 230 -16.48 -9.58 -6.24
C GLN A 230 -17.09 -8.26 -5.74
N SER A 231 -16.54 -7.66 -4.68
CA SER A 231 -17.13 -6.47 -4.02
C SER A 231 -17.05 -5.18 -4.84
N PHE A 232 -16.11 -5.10 -5.79
CA PHE A 232 -15.90 -3.92 -6.63
C PHE A 232 -16.30 -4.13 -8.10
N GLY A 233 -17.06 -5.18 -8.40
CA GLY A 233 -17.55 -5.47 -9.75
C GLY A 233 -16.43 -5.80 -10.75
N VAL A 234 -15.27 -6.24 -10.27
CA VAL A 234 -14.13 -6.63 -11.10
C VAL A 234 -14.25 -8.12 -11.41
N TYR A 235 -14.97 -8.44 -12.49
CA TYR A 235 -14.90 -9.78 -13.06
C TYR A 235 -13.46 -10.08 -13.47
N ASP A 236 -12.82 -11.02 -12.77
CA ASP A 236 -11.49 -11.51 -13.14
C ASP A 236 -11.60 -12.33 -14.44
N VAL A 237 -11.25 -11.72 -15.56
CA VAL A 237 -11.23 -12.36 -16.89
C VAL A 237 -9.97 -13.25 -17.04
N LYS A 238 -9.72 -14.11 -16.05
CA LYS A 238 -8.65 -15.11 -16.05
C LYS A 238 -9.15 -16.55 -16.15
N HIS A 239 -10.44 -16.80 -15.93
CA HIS A 239 -11.02 -18.12 -16.19
C HIS A 239 -11.73 -18.18 -17.55
N ASP A 240 -11.06 -18.90 -18.46
CA ASP A 240 -11.56 -19.51 -19.69
C ASP A 240 -11.83 -18.64 -20.94
N VAL A 241 -10.90 -17.73 -21.25
CA VAL A 241 -10.86 -17.02 -22.55
C VAL A 241 -10.43 -17.93 -23.71
N THR A 242 -10.05 -19.19 -23.46
CA THR A 242 -9.72 -20.18 -24.51
C THR A 242 -10.92 -21.04 -24.93
N GLY A 243 -11.76 -21.49 -24.00
CA GLY A 243 -12.95 -22.30 -24.30
C GLY A 243 -14.06 -21.48 -24.95
N GLY A 244 -14.35 -20.30 -24.41
CA GLY A 244 -15.47 -19.45 -24.87
C GLY A 244 -15.37 -19.04 -26.34
N TRP A 245 -14.18 -18.68 -26.82
CA TRP A 245 -13.99 -18.25 -28.21
C TRP A 245 -14.06 -19.39 -29.23
N VAL A 246 -13.61 -20.60 -28.87
CA VAL A 246 -13.77 -21.79 -29.73
C VAL A 246 -15.24 -22.19 -29.81
N ALA A 247 -15.97 -22.16 -28.69
CA ALA A 247 -17.41 -22.44 -28.65
C ALA A 247 -18.21 -21.40 -29.45
N PHE A 248 -17.90 -20.10 -29.31
CA PHE A 248 -18.55 -19.03 -30.08
C PHE A 248 -18.25 -19.12 -31.58
N SER A 249 -17.01 -19.48 -31.95
CA SER A 249 -16.61 -19.73 -33.35
C SER A 249 -17.36 -20.93 -33.95
N ALA A 250 -17.52 -22.01 -33.18
CA ALA A 250 -18.28 -23.20 -33.60
C ALA A 250 -19.78 -22.90 -33.75
N LEU A 251 -20.38 -22.15 -32.82
CA LEU A 251 -21.77 -21.67 -32.91
C LEU A 251 -21.99 -20.77 -34.14
N CYS A 252 -21.07 -19.86 -34.43
CA CYS A 252 -21.11 -19.06 -35.66
C CYS A 252 -21.00 -19.94 -36.90
N ALA A 253 -20.10 -20.93 -36.93
CA ALA A 253 -19.95 -21.84 -38.06
C ALA A 253 -21.22 -22.68 -38.30
N VAL A 254 -21.87 -23.18 -37.25
CA VAL A 254 -23.15 -23.91 -37.35
C VAL A 254 -24.26 -23.00 -37.89
N ALA A 255 -24.35 -21.74 -37.44
CA ALA A 255 -25.29 -20.77 -37.99
C ALA A 255 -25.02 -20.47 -39.48
N PHE A 256 -23.75 -20.37 -39.89
CA PHE A 256 -23.35 -20.17 -41.30
C PHE A 256 -23.70 -21.35 -42.22
N VAL A 257 -23.65 -22.60 -41.72
CA VAL A 257 -24.02 -23.80 -42.50
C VAL A 257 -25.53 -24.01 -42.55
N ALA A 258 -26.29 -23.58 -41.54
CA ALA A 258 -27.75 -23.68 -41.53
C ALA A 258 -28.46 -22.56 -42.33
N ALA A 259 -27.86 -21.37 -42.42
CA ALA A 259 -28.45 -20.20 -43.08
C ALA A 259 -28.89 -20.39 -44.56
N PRO A 260 -28.21 -21.18 -45.42
CA PRO A 260 -28.64 -21.38 -46.81
C PRO A 260 -29.94 -22.19 -46.97
N VAL A 261 -30.40 -22.89 -45.92
CA VAL A 261 -31.56 -23.80 -45.98
C VAL A 261 -32.88 -23.07 -45.63
N LEU A 262 -32.82 -21.85 -45.12
CA LEU A 262 -33.99 -21.11 -44.57
C LEU A 262 -34.36 -19.83 -45.31
N VAL A 263 -33.78 -19.57 -46.50
CA VAL A 263 -34.07 -18.34 -47.29
C VAL A 263 -34.57 -18.70 -48.68
N ASP A 264 -35.79 -19.22 -48.75
CA ASP A 264 -36.61 -19.19 -49.97
C ASP A 264 -37.80 -18.24 -49.72
N GLY A 265 -37.62 -16.95 -50.08
CA GLY A 265 -38.64 -15.93 -49.84
C GLY A 265 -38.17 -14.47 -49.79
N GLY A 266 -38.31 -13.75 -50.90
CA GLY A 266 -38.72 -12.33 -50.93
C GLY A 266 -37.74 -11.23 -50.44
N GLU A 267 -37.24 -11.26 -49.21
CA GLU A 267 -36.70 -10.07 -48.52
C GLU A 267 -35.15 -9.95 -48.50
N ALA A 268 -34.46 -10.65 -49.40
CA ALA A 268 -33.01 -10.87 -49.37
C ALA A 268 -32.09 -9.63 -49.56
N ARG A 269 -32.60 -8.38 -49.56
CA ARG A 269 -31.79 -7.16 -49.80
C ARG A 269 -31.27 -6.44 -48.55
N ARG A 270 -31.81 -6.70 -47.36
CA ARG A 270 -31.27 -6.14 -46.08
C ARG A 270 -30.23 -7.05 -45.43
N GLY A 271 -30.45 -8.36 -45.42
CA GLY A 271 -29.52 -9.34 -44.79
C GLY A 271 -28.11 -9.29 -45.38
N VAL A 272 -27.97 -9.19 -46.71
CA VAL A 272 -26.66 -9.17 -47.39
C VAL A 272 -25.77 -8.01 -46.92
N LYS A 273 -26.34 -6.84 -46.60
CA LYS A 273 -25.54 -5.70 -46.09
C LYS A 273 -24.99 -5.96 -44.68
N VAL A 274 -25.76 -6.61 -43.82
CA VAL A 274 -25.33 -6.99 -42.46
C VAL A 274 -24.23 -8.05 -42.54
N VAL A 275 -24.39 -9.05 -43.41
CA VAL A 275 -23.38 -10.10 -43.65
C VAL A 275 -22.07 -9.52 -44.19
N VAL A 276 -22.12 -8.56 -45.12
CA VAL A 276 -20.90 -7.90 -45.64
C VAL A 276 -20.20 -7.06 -44.56
N VAL A 277 -20.94 -6.34 -43.72
CA VAL A 277 -20.35 -5.58 -42.59
C VAL A 277 -19.72 -6.52 -41.56
N LEU A 278 -20.38 -7.63 -41.21
CA LEU A 278 -19.82 -8.65 -40.33
C LEU A 278 -18.59 -9.33 -40.94
N LEU A 279 -18.58 -9.60 -42.25
CA LEU A 279 -17.42 -10.14 -42.96
C LEU A 279 -16.23 -9.16 -42.91
N CYS A 280 -16.47 -7.85 -43.10
CA CYS A 280 -15.43 -6.83 -42.98
C CYS A 280 -14.87 -6.74 -41.56
N LEU A 281 -15.73 -6.83 -40.53
CA LEU A 281 -15.32 -6.86 -39.12
C LEU A 281 -14.51 -8.12 -38.80
N VAL A 282 -14.92 -9.30 -39.29
CA VAL A 282 -14.17 -10.55 -39.11
C VAL A 282 -12.83 -10.50 -39.85
N ILE A 283 -12.76 -9.97 -41.07
CA ILE A 283 -11.50 -9.80 -41.80
C ILE A 283 -10.56 -8.82 -41.07
N LEU A 284 -11.08 -7.72 -40.51
CA LEU A 284 -10.29 -6.82 -39.66
C LEU A 284 -9.79 -7.54 -38.39
N LEU A 285 -10.65 -8.27 -37.68
CA LEU A 285 -10.27 -9.04 -36.49
C LEU A 285 -9.22 -10.13 -36.78
N VAL A 286 -9.31 -10.80 -37.95
CA VAL A 286 -8.32 -11.79 -38.40
C VAL A 286 -7.01 -11.11 -38.84
N ALA A 287 -7.07 -9.93 -39.47
CA ALA A 287 -5.88 -9.16 -39.84
C ALA A 287 -5.12 -8.62 -38.62
N PHE A 288 -5.82 -8.21 -37.55
CA PHE A 288 -5.20 -7.77 -36.30
C PHE A 288 -4.68 -8.91 -35.42
N SER A 289 -5.19 -10.14 -35.57
CA SER A 289 -4.73 -11.31 -34.80
C SER A 289 -3.52 -12.03 -35.39
N GLN A 290 -3.00 -11.61 -36.55
CA GLN A 290 -1.69 -12.03 -37.06
C GLN A 290 -0.57 -11.04 -36.78
N CYS A 291 -0.58 -10.42 -35.59
CA CYS A 291 0.65 -9.92 -34.99
C CYS A 291 1.50 -11.12 -34.56
N VAL A 292 2.33 -11.65 -35.47
CA VAL A 292 3.38 -12.61 -35.10
C VAL A 292 4.23 -11.93 -34.02
N PRO A 293 4.39 -12.52 -32.82
CA PRO A 293 5.23 -11.93 -31.80
C PRO A 293 6.68 -11.96 -32.31
N VAL A 294 7.14 -10.81 -32.79
CA VAL A 294 8.58 -10.57 -32.99
C VAL A 294 9.19 -10.69 -31.61
N SER A 295 9.92 -11.79 -31.39
CA SER A 295 10.73 -12.01 -30.19
C SER A 295 11.91 -11.03 -30.18
N ALA A 296 11.60 -9.76 -29.96
CA ALA A 296 12.56 -8.81 -29.46
C ALA A 296 12.94 -9.27 -28.06
N SER A 297 14.25 -9.34 -27.78
CA SER A 297 14.70 -9.57 -26.41
C SER A 297 14.13 -8.44 -25.53
N PRO A 298 13.52 -8.74 -24.37
CA PRO A 298 12.85 -7.72 -23.56
C PRO A 298 13.85 -6.62 -23.19
N SER A 299 13.59 -5.38 -23.60
CA SER A 299 14.45 -4.23 -23.32
C SER A 299 14.30 -3.70 -21.88
N ARG A 300 13.29 -4.18 -21.15
CA ARG A 300 12.94 -3.75 -19.79
C ARG A 300 13.04 -4.90 -18.79
N ALA A 301 13.62 -4.64 -17.62
CA ALA A 301 13.65 -5.57 -16.50
C ALA A 301 13.17 -4.95 -15.19
N ALA A 302 12.61 -5.76 -14.30
CA ALA A 302 12.15 -5.35 -12.99
C ALA A 302 12.63 -6.36 -11.95
N VAL A 303 13.09 -5.91 -10.79
CA VAL A 303 13.53 -6.79 -9.72
C VAL A 303 13.04 -6.30 -8.36
N VAL A 304 12.53 -7.24 -7.57
CA VAL A 304 12.11 -6.98 -6.19
C VAL A 304 13.01 -7.75 -5.23
N TRP A 305 13.53 -7.03 -4.24
CA TRP A 305 14.31 -7.56 -3.12
C TRP A 305 13.70 -7.13 -1.79
N GLY A 306 14.17 -7.76 -0.72
CA GLY A 306 14.00 -7.23 0.61
C GLY A 306 14.50 -8.17 1.68
N SER A 307 14.89 -7.61 2.83
CA SER A 307 15.41 -8.39 3.94
C SER A 307 14.30 -9.08 4.73
N GLU A 308 14.51 -10.35 5.07
CA GLU A 308 13.75 -11.08 6.11
C GLU A 308 14.51 -11.11 7.44
N SER A 309 15.69 -10.46 7.50
CA SER A 309 16.61 -10.38 8.63
C SER A 309 16.89 -11.76 9.28
N ILE A 310 17.21 -12.78 8.47
CA ILE A 310 17.34 -14.18 8.95
C ILE A 310 18.56 -14.45 9.83
N GLY A 311 19.54 -13.54 9.87
CA GLY A 311 20.66 -13.56 10.82
C GLY A 311 20.21 -13.23 12.25
N ALA A 312 19.08 -12.55 12.39
CA ALA A 312 18.37 -12.36 13.66
C ALA A 312 17.36 -13.48 13.96
N TYR A 313 17.43 -14.63 13.29
CA TYR A 313 16.55 -15.77 13.57
C TYR A 313 16.87 -16.41 14.93
N ASP A 314 15.89 -16.43 15.83
CA ASP A 314 15.98 -17.17 17.09
C ASP A 314 15.21 -18.50 16.97
N SER A 315 15.93 -19.61 17.13
CA SER A 315 15.36 -20.97 17.04
C SER A 315 14.35 -21.29 18.13
N ASN A 316 14.37 -20.60 19.26
CA ASN A 316 13.39 -20.76 20.34
C ASN A 316 12.08 -20.02 20.03
N LEU A 317 12.15 -18.95 19.22
CA LEU A 317 11.00 -18.15 18.80
C LEU A 317 10.37 -18.68 17.52
N GLY A 318 11.18 -19.28 16.65
CA GLY A 318 10.77 -19.74 15.31
C GLY A 318 10.74 -18.63 14.27
N PHE A 319 11.26 -17.44 14.56
CA PHE A 319 11.26 -16.27 13.68
C PHE A 319 12.45 -15.33 13.89
N SER A 320 12.64 -14.37 12.98
CA SER A 320 13.61 -13.28 13.15
C SER A 320 13.17 -12.37 14.28
N TRP A 321 13.99 -12.14 15.30
CA TRP A 321 13.68 -11.15 16.33
C TRP A 321 13.69 -9.72 15.77
N ARG A 322 14.35 -9.47 14.64
CA ARG A 322 14.43 -8.15 14.00
C ARG A 322 13.22 -7.81 13.11
N LYS A 323 12.41 -8.79 12.69
CA LYS A 323 11.35 -8.53 11.70
C LYS A 323 10.10 -9.40 11.90
N HIS A 324 8.97 -8.74 12.11
CA HIS A 324 7.72 -9.40 12.46
C HIS A 324 7.26 -10.42 11.39
N PRO A 325 6.83 -11.65 11.76
CA PRO A 325 6.39 -12.68 10.82
C PRO A 325 5.32 -12.20 9.82
N ASN A 326 4.33 -11.44 10.27
CA ASN A 326 3.30 -10.88 9.38
C ASN A 326 3.88 -9.89 8.37
N GLU A 327 4.93 -9.13 8.75
CA GLU A 327 5.63 -8.27 7.81
C GLU A 327 6.40 -9.07 6.78
N VAL A 328 7.11 -10.13 7.17
CA VAL A 328 7.77 -11.06 6.21
C VAL A 328 6.75 -11.69 5.25
N THR A 329 5.56 -12.07 5.76
CA THR A 329 4.45 -12.57 4.92
C THR A 329 3.97 -11.52 3.93
N TYR A 330 3.69 -10.29 4.38
CA TYR A 330 3.27 -9.19 3.52
C TYR A 330 4.34 -8.79 2.51
N GLN A 331 5.61 -8.86 2.89
CA GLN A 331 6.76 -8.61 2.04
C GLN A 331 6.88 -9.65 0.91
N ARG A 332 6.71 -10.94 1.21
CA ARG A 332 6.66 -12.02 0.21
C ARG A 332 5.48 -11.86 -0.74
N TYR A 333 4.29 -11.59 -0.18
CA TYR A 333 3.06 -11.37 -0.94
C TYR A 333 3.17 -10.16 -1.89
N ILE A 334 3.54 -8.99 -1.38
CA ILE A 334 3.67 -7.77 -2.20
C ILE A 334 4.75 -7.92 -3.27
N SER A 335 5.86 -8.60 -2.97
CA SER A 335 6.91 -8.86 -3.96
C SER A 335 6.42 -9.74 -5.10
N GLY A 336 5.57 -10.74 -4.81
CA GLY A 336 4.88 -11.53 -5.82
C GLY A 336 3.97 -10.67 -6.71
N ASN A 337 3.12 -9.84 -6.10
CA ASN A 337 2.21 -8.95 -6.84
C ASN A 337 2.96 -7.97 -7.73
N VAL A 338 3.97 -7.27 -7.20
CA VAL A 338 4.77 -6.29 -7.96
C VAL A 338 5.45 -6.96 -9.16
N VAL A 339 6.05 -8.14 -8.99
CA VAL A 339 6.67 -8.90 -10.10
C VAL A 339 5.63 -9.33 -11.13
N ASN A 340 4.46 -9.81 -10.70
CA ASN A 340 3.37 -10.14 -11.61
C ASN A 340 2.88 -8.92 -12.41
N TYR A 341 2.81 -7.74 -11.78
CA TYR A 341 2.39 -6.49 -12.42
C TYR A 341 3.41 -6.02 -13.46
N PHE A 342 4.71 -6.09 -13.17
CA PHE A 342 5.76 -5.78 -14.14
C PHE A 342 5.80 -6.80 -15.29
N GLY A 343 5.77 -8.10 -14.99
CA GLY A 343 5.78 -9.17 -15.98
C GLY A 343 4.58 -9.11 -16.94
N SER A 344 3.39 -8.80 -16.42
CA SER A 344 2.17 -8.58 -17.22
C SER A 344 2.24 -7.38 -18.15
N ASN A 345 3.23 -6.49 -17.98
CA ASN A 345 3.41 -5.27 -18.75
C ASN A 345 4.79 -5.23 -19.44
N GLY A 346 5.26 -6.38 -19.92
CA GLY A 346 6.37 -6.48 -20.88
C GLY A 346 7.78 -6.47 -20.29
N TYR A 347 7.93 -6.58 -18.98
CA TYR A 347 9.24 -6.67 -18.33
C TYR A 347 9.70 -8.12 -18.14
N SER A 348 11.02 -8.35 -18.20
CA SER A 348 11.62 -9.48 -17.47
C SER A 348 11.58 -9.16 -15.98
N ALA A 349 10.60 -9.71 -15.26
CA ALA A 349 10.37 -9.44 -13.85
C ALA A 349 10.91 -10.58 -12.96
N PHE A 350 11.68 -10.23 -11.93
CA PHE A 350 12.39 -11.17 -11.06
C PHE A 350 11.98 -10.96 -9.59
N ASN A 351 11.36 -11.97 -8.98
CA ASN A 351 11.15 -11.99 -7.53
C ASN A 351 12.39 -12.57 -6.86
N MET A 352 13.17 -11.71 -6.21
CA MET A 352 14.40 -12.05 -5.51
C MET A 352 14.25 -11.83 -3.99
N GLN A 353 13.03 -11.62 -3.50
CA GLN A 353 12.70 -11.53 -2.07
C GLN A 353 13.19 -12.77 -1.32
N GLY A 354 13.81 -12.58 -0.14
CA GLY A 354 14.21 -13.68 0.73
C GLY A 354 15.53 -14.36 0.35
N ASN A 355 15.75 -15.55 0.90
CA ASN A 355 16.96 -16.35 0.68
C ASN A 355 16.86 -17.21 -0.61
N PRO A 356 17.87 -17.26 -1.49
CA PRO A 356 19.12 -16.50 -1.52
C PRO A 356 19.06 -15.19 -2.32
N GLY A 357 17.92 -14.87 -2.96
CA GLY A 357 17.82 -13.78 -3.94
C GLY A 357 18.20 -12.39 -3.41
N SER A 358 17.93 -12.13 -2.13
CA SER A 358 18.21 -10.85 -1.46
C SER A 358 19.51 -10.86 -0.64
N VAL A 359 20.39 -11.86 -0.79
CA VAL A 359 21.76 -11.83 -0.19
C VAL A 359 22.65 -10.87 -0.96
N LYS A 360 23.54 -10.12 -0.29
CA LYS A 360 24.31 -8.99 -0.85
C LYS A 360 25.03 -9.32 -2.17
N SER A 361 25.66 -10.48 -2.24
CA SER A 361 26.36 -10.96 -3.45
C SER A 361 25.41 -11.19 -4.62
N TYR A 362 24.21 -11.72 -4.37
CA TYR A 362 23.16 -11.90 -5.38
C TYR A 362 22.53 -10.57 -5.80
N VAL A 363 22.26 -9.66 -4.86
CA VAL A 363 21.77 -8.30 -5.15
C VAL A 363 22.72 -7.58 -6.10
N LEU A 364 24.02 -7.49 -5.75
CA LEU A 364 25.01 -6.75 -6.52
C LEU A 364 25.32 -7.37 -7.90
N SER A 365 25.36 -8.70 -7.99
CA SER A 365 25.58 -9.40 -9.27
C SER A 365 24.36 -9.35 -10.19
N THR A 366 23.15 -9.43 -9.63
CA THR A 366 21.90 -9.27 -10.37
C THR A 366 21.76 -7.84 -10.87
N LEU A 367 22.02 -6.83 -10.03
CA LEU A 367 21.99 -5.42 -10.43
C LEU A 367 22.96 -5.11 -11.59
N GLN A 368 24.17 -5.67 -11.53
CA GLN A 368 25.14 -5.59 -12.64
C GLN A 368 24.61 -6.26 -13.90
N SER A 369 24.06 -7.48 -13.79
CA SER A 369 23.49 -8.21 -14.94
C SER A 369 22.35 -7.44 -15.59
N LEU A 370 21.40 -6.94 -14.79
CA LEU A 370 20.24 -6.20 -15.30
C LEU A 370 20.66 -4.91 -15.99
N THR A 371 21.55 -4.11 -15.38
CA THR A 371 22.04 -2.88 -16.02
C THR A 371 22.99 -3.13 -17.19
N SER A 372 23.60 -4.31 -17.30
CA SER A 372 24.38 -4.68 -18.50
C SER A 372 23.45 -5.05 -19.65
N ASN A 373 22.44 -5.89 -19.40
CA ASN A 373 21.66 -6.58 -20.43
C ASN A 373 20.36 -5.87 -20.86
N TYR A 374 19.81 -4.96 -20.04
CA TYR A 374 18.55 -4.27 -20.31
C TYR A 374 18.76 -2.76 -20.47
N ASP A 375 17.90 -2.09 -21.25
CA ASP A 375 17.96 -0.65 -21.49
C ASP A 375 17.24 0.15 -20.41
N SER A 376 16.27 -0.46 -19.72
CA SER A 376 15.50 0.16 -18.65
C SER A 376 15.20 -0.84 -17.53
N VAL A 377 15.61 -0.50 -16.32
CA VAL A 377 15.53 -1.36 -15.15
C VAL A 377 14.72 -0.67 -14.05
N ALA A 378 13.75 -1.38 -13.49
CA ALA A 378 13.03 -1.02 -12.29
C ALA A 378 13.56 -1.81 -11.09
N VAL A 379 13.82 -1.13 -9.97
CA VAL A 379 14.29 -1.73 -8.71
C VAL A 379 13.28 -1.44 -7.61
N ILE A 380 12.92 -2.46 -6.84
CA ILE A 380 12.00 -2.36 -5.70
C ILE A 380 12.64 -3.06 -4.51
N ILE A 381 12.68 -2.40 -3.36
CA ILE A 381 13.32 -2.89 -2.13
C ILE A 381 12.38 -2.67 -0.94
N PHE A 382 12.20 -3.69 -0.11
CA PHE A 382 11.44 -3.64 1.15
C PHE A 382 12.32 -4.00 2.34
N ASP A 383 12.64 -3.04 3.20
CA ASP A 383 13.67 -3.22 4.22
C ASP A 383 13.60 -2.15 5.36
N HIS A 384 14.35 -2.38 6.45
CA HIS A 384 14.44 -1.50 7.64
C HIS A 384 15.83 -0.86 7.84
N GLY A 385 16.79 -1.16 6.95
CA GLY A 385 18.19 -0.73 7.04
C GLY A 385 18.41 0.78 7.14
N VAL A 386 19.57 1.13 7.69
CA VAL A 386 19.98 2.49 8.09
C VAL A 386 21.45 2.67 7.75
N GLY A 387 21.91 3.86 7.36
CA GLY A 387 23.32 4.08 7.07
C GLY A 387 24.26 3.90 8.28
N ARG A 388 25.53 3.56 8.02
CA ARG A 388 26.56 3.25 9.02
C ARG A 388 27.94 3.77 8.60
N ASP A 389 28.85 3.94 9.54
CA ASP A 389 30.21 4.48 9.36
C ASP A 389 31.35 3.50 9.73
N ASP A 390 31.02 2.24 9.99
CA ASP A 390 31.92 1.15 10.38
C ASP A 390 32.04 0.04 9.33
N TYR A 391 31.60 0.29 8.10
CA TYR A 391 31.68 -0.69 7.02
C TYR A 391 33.13 -0.98 6.61
N SER A 392 33.54 -2.26 6.62
CA SER A 392 34.92 -2.72 6.43
C SER A 392 35.60 -2.31 5.10
N GLN A 393 34.83 -1.90 4.08
CA GLN A 393 35.36 -1.45 2.78
C GLN A 393 35.47 0.08 2.67
N ALA A 394 35.00 0.82 3.68
CA ALA A 394 35.15 2.26 3.82
C ALA A 394 36.24 2.60 4.87
N PRO A 395 36.83 3.80 4.83
CA PRO A 395 37.58 4.33 5.96
C PRO A 395 36.70 4.40 7.22
N LEU A 396 37.29 4.06 8.38
CA LEU A 396 36.58 4.13 9.66
C LEU A 396 36.04 5.55 9.91
N GLY A 397 34.74 5.66 10.20
CA GLY A 397 34.03 6.93 10.37
C GLY A 397 33.52 7.56 9.07
N GLU A 398 33.66 6.91 7.90
CA GLU A 398 33.01 7.34 6.67
C GLU A 398 31.61 6.74 6.55
N PHE A 399 30.59 7.55 6.82
CA PHE A 399 29.19 7.15 6.76
C PHE A 399 28.72 6.83 5.33
N HIS A 400 28.00 5.71 5.17
CA HIS A 400 27.40 5.27 3.91
C HIS A 400 25.97 4.79 4.14
N PHE A 401 25.03 5.16 3.25
CA PHE A 401 23.65 4.69 3.32
C PHE A 401 23.53 3.28 2.72
N MET A 402 22.67 2.45 3.31
CA MET A 402 22.42 1.08 2.84
C MET A 402 21.01 0.61 3.15
N PHE A 403 20.64 -0.48 2.49
CA PHE A 403 19.57 -1.37 2.89
C PHE A 403 20.18 -2.73 3.30
N GLU A 404 19.50 -3.48 4.15
CA GLU A 404 19.96 -4.79 4.58
C GLU A 404 19.79 -5.85 3.48
N ASP A 405 20.75 -6.78 3.40
CA ASP A 405 20.54 -8.03 2.68
C ASP A 405 19.65 -9.00 3.48
N ASN A 406 19.32 -10.17 2.93
CA ASN A 406 18.40 -11.09 3.59
C ASN A 406 18.86 -11.62 4.97
N ILE A 407 20.17 -11.74 5.19
CA ILE A 407 20.72 -12.12 6.50
C ILE A 407 20.47 -10.96 7.47
N GLY A 408 20.60 -9.73 6.99
CA GLY A 408 20.32 -8.55 7.80
C GLY A 408 21.53 -8.08 8.59
N ILE A 409 21.41 -6.87 9.10
CA ILE A 409 22.38 -6.26 10.03
C ILE A 409 21.81 -6.28 11.44
N GLU A 410 22.66 -6.03 12.43
CA GLU A 410 22.20 -5.82 13.79
C GLU A 410 22.10 -4.33 14.12
N LEU A 411 20.94 -3.93 14.62
CA LEU A 411 20.73 -2.69 15.36
C LEU A 411 19.74 -3.02 16.49
N GLY A 412 20.25 -3.16 17.72
CA GLY A 412 19.53 -3.62 18.92
C GLY A 412 19.90 -5.06 19.32
N SER A 413 20.24 -5.29 20.60
CA SER A 413 20.60 -6.62 21.16
C SER A 413 19.34 -7.42 21.58
N TYR A 414 19.29 -8.76 21.66
CA TYR A 414 20.29 -9.82 21.95
C TYR A 414 19.75 -11.19 21.43
N PRO A 415 20.58 -12.22 21.13
CA PRO A 415 22.03 -12.30 21.16
C PRO A 415 22.65 -12.00 19.80
N GLY A 416 23.30 -10.84 19.67
CA GLY A 416 23.84 -10.36 18.42
C GLY A 416 25.37 -10.19 18.40
N THR A 417 25.98 -10.43 17.24
CA THR A 417 27.30 -9.94 16.85
C THR A 417 27.19 -9.06 15.60
N ASP A 418 27.54 -7.78 15.71
CA ASP A 418 27.36 -6.80 14.64
C ASP A 418 27.99 -7.24 13.30
N GLN A 419 27.20 -7.25 12.21
CA GLN A 419 27.64 -7.64 10.87
C GLN A 419 27.46 -6.52 9.83
N PRO A 420 28.28 -5.44 9.85
CA PRO A 420 28.20 -4.37 8.84
C PRO A 420 28.33 -4.85 7.40
N ASN A 421 28.92 -6.03 7.17
CA ASN A 421 29.11 -6.60 5.82
C ASN A 421 27.82 -7.07 5.14
N ASN A 422 26.72 -7.28 5.90
CA ASN A 422 25.41 -7.68 5.36
C ASN A 422 24.57 -6.49 4.86
N GLY A 423 25.01 -5.25 5.04
CA GLY A 423 24.39 -4.08 4.40
C GLY A 423 24.80 -3.95 2.92
N VAL A 424 23.88 -3.55 2.04
CA VAL A 424 24.15 -3.25 0.63
C VAL A 424 24.28 -1.72 0.48
N TYR A 425 25.51 -1.21 0.41
CA TYR A 425 25.79 0.22 0.52
C TYR A 425 25.72 0.96 -0.82
N ASP A 426 25.43 2.26 -0.76
CA ASP A 426 25.50 3.20 -1.88
C ASP A 426 26.82 3.07 -2.69
N MET A 427 27.96 2.91 -2.00
CA MET A 427 29.27 2.65 -2.61
C MET A 427 29.43 1.28 -3.27
N ASP A 428 28.65 0.26 -2.86
CA ASP A 428 28.63 -1.06 -3.52
C ASP A 428 27.72 -1.05 -4.76
N ILE A 429 26.61 -0.30 -4.68
CA ILE A 429 25.57 -0.19 -5.71
C ILE A 429 26.09 0.63 -6.91
N TYR A 430 26.70 1.79 -6.66
CA TYR A 430 27.15 2.70 -7.72
C TYR A 430 28.02 2.05 -8.82
N PRO A 431 29.07 1.25 -8.50
CA PRO A 431 29.87 0.55 -9.52
C PRO A 431 29.18 -0.71 -10.10
N ARG A 432 27.90 -0.96 -9.78
CA ARG A 432 27.04 -2.01 -10.37
C ARG A 432 25.86 -1.42 -11.14
N THR A 433 25.69 -0.10 -11.13
CA THR A 433 24.72 0.60 -11.98
C THR A 433 25.41 1.18 -13.21
N THR A 434 24.60 1.59 -14.19
CA THR A 434 25.05 2.41 -15.32
C THR A 434 24.09 3.58 -15.44
N SER A 435 24.63 4.78 -15.65
CA SER A 435 23.84 6.01 -15.73
C SER A 435 22.62 5.85 -16.65
N ARG A 436 21.47 6.34 -16.18
CA ARG A 436 20.16 6.34 -16.87
C ARG A 436 19.47 4.98 -17.06
N LYS A 437 20.12 3.84 -16.85
CA LYS A 437 19.48 2.53 -17.02
C LYS A 437 18.51 2.15 -15.90
N ILE A 438 18.77 2.55 -14.65
CA ILE A 438 17.78 2.42 -13.55
C ILE A 438 16.71 3.50 -13.77
N MET A 439 15.63 3.19 -14.49
CA MET A 439 14.56 4.15 -14.81
C MET A 439 13.63 4.40 -13.62
N PHE A 440 13.53 3.43 -12.72
CA PHE A 440 12.66 3.52 -11.55
C PHE A 440 13.32 2.81 -10.37
N ALA A 441 13.31 3.45 -9.21
CA ALA A 441 13.72 2.83 -7.96
C ALA A 441 12.69 3.17 -6.87
N PHE A 442 12.13 2.16 -6.22
CA PHE A 442 11.27 2.29 -5.05
C PHE A 442 11.97 1.61 -3.88
N VAL A 443 12.61 2.39 -3.02
CA VAL A 443 13.46 1.90 -1.93
C VAL A 443 12.76 2.17 -0.61
N SER A 444 11.89 1.24 -0.21
CA SER A 444 11.13 1.31 1.05
C SER A 444 12.01 0.88 2.22
N THR A 445 13.00 1.71 2.53
CA THR A 445 14.04 1.56 3.54
C THR A 445 14.23 2.88 4.29
N CYS A 446 14.65 2.83 5.56
CA CYS A 446 14.92 4.03 6.35
C CYS A 446 16.06 4.87 5.72
N MET A 447 15.92 6.19 5.77
CA MET A 447 16.83 7.19 5.22
C MET A 447 17.21 7.00 3.74
N SER A 448 16.48 6.16 2.98
CA SER A 448 16.82 5.85 1.59
C SER A 448 16.70 7.03 0.63
N ALA A 449 15.96 8.07 1.02
CA ALA A 449 15.89 9.35 0.32
C ALA A 449 16.54 10.50 1.11
N SER A 450 17.27 10.24 2.21
CA SER A 450 18.07 11.30 2.84
C SER A 450 19.18 11.77 1.90
N LEU A 451 19.36 13.08 1.82
CA LEU A 451 20.49 13.72 1.14
C LEU A 451 21.49 14.31 2.13
N TRP A 452 21.29 14.09 3.44
CA TRP A 452 22.05 14.74 4.51
C TRP A 452 22.62 13.69 5.46
N HIS A 453 23.87 13.88 5.87
CA HIS A 453 24.51 13.04 6.86
C HIS A 453 23.77 13.19 8.21
N PRO A 454 23.33 12.11 8.87
CA PRO A 454 22.44 12.21 10.04
C PRO A 454 23.10 12.91 11.24
N ILE A 455 24.42 12.78 11.42
CA ILE A 455 25.17 13.45 12.50
C ILE A 455 25.63 14.87 12.13
N SER A 456 26.37 15.06 11.03
CA SER A 456 26.94 16.38 10.70
C SER A 456 25.95 17.36 10.04
N GLY A 457 24.82 16.88 9.50
CA GLY A 457 23.87 17.70 8.75
C GLY A 457 24.37 18.15 7.36
N GLU A 458 25.57 17.76 6.97
CA GLU A 458 26.16 18.11 5.67
C GLU A 458 25.48 17.37 4.51
N LEU A 459 25.48 17.98 3.32
CA LEU A 459 24.94 17.36 2.11
C LEU A 459 25.79 16.14 1.72
N TRP A 460 25.19 14.96 1.76
CA TRP A 460 25.87 13.66 1.68
C TRP A 460 25.49 12.88 0.43
N GLN A 461 25.90 13.41 -0.73
CA GLN A 461 25.65 12.78 -2.02
C GLN A 461 26.76 13.03 -3.04
N GLY A 462 26.89 12.14 -4.02
CA GLY A 462 27.89 12.23 -5.09
C GLY A 462 29.08 11.30 -4.85
N LEU A 463 30.16 11.52 -5.61
CA LEU A 463 31.43 10.80 -5.44
C LEU A 463 32.38 11.57 -4.54
N VAL A 464 32.90 10.91 -3.50
CA VAL A 464 34.01 11.38 -2.67
C VAL A 464 35.06 10.28 -2.60
N ASN A 465 36.30 10.59 -2.97
CA ASN A 465 37.41 9.61 -3.02
C ASN A 465 37.08 8.33 -3.81
N GLY A 466 36.26 8.43 -4.85
CA GLY A 466 35.81 7.31 -5.68
C GLY A 466 34.66 6.47 -5.10
N ARG A 467 34.22 6.73 -3.86
CA ARG A 467 33.05 6.10 -3.25
C ARG A 467 31.82 6.96 -3.46
N ALA A 468 30.69 6.32 -3.75
CA ALA A 468 29.40 7.00 -3.85
C ALA A 468 28.79 7.21 -2.45
N ARG A 469 28.06 8.32 -2.30
CA ARG A 469 27.28 8.65 -1.12
C ARG A 469 25.84 8.93 -1.54
N GLY A 470 24.88 8.46 -0.74
CA GLY A 470 23.45 8.59 -0.96
C GLY A 470 22.89 7.54 -1.91
N LEU A 471 21.93 6.73 -1.45
CA LEU A 471 21.24 5.74 -2.29
C LEU A 471 20.61 6.32 -3.57
N PRO A 472 19.99 7.53 -3.59
CA PRO A 472 19.47 8.11 -4.82
C PRO A 472 20.57 8.33 -5.88
N PHE A 473 21.76 8.78 -5.46
CA PHE A 473 22.91 8.95 -6.33
C PHE A 473 23.49 7.61 -6.78
N ALA A 474 23.58 6.61 -5.90
CA ALA A 474 24.07 5.27 -6.23
C ALA A 474 23.22 4.56 -7.30
N PHE A 475 21.88 4.63 -7.16
CA PHE A 475 20.97 4.03 -8.13
C PHE A 475 20.91 4.81 -9.46
N THR A 476 20.88 6.14 -9.42
CA THR A 476 20.62 6.93 -10.64
C THR A 476 21.89 7.42 -11.35
N GLN A 477 23.03 7.45 -10.65
CA GLN A 477 24.27 8.16 -11.02
C GLN A 477 24.07 9.65 -11.28
N ARG A 478 23.03 10.26 -10.68
CA ARG A 478 22.70 11.69 -10.78
C ARG A 478 22.43 12.25 -9.38
N THR A 479 22.97 13.44 -9.07
CA THR A 479 22.78 14.07 -7.75
C THR A 479 21.41 14.73 -7.65
N VAL A 480 20.74 14.60 -6.51
CA VAL A 480 19.44 15.22 -6.24
C VAL A 480 19.61 16.71 -5.97
N ARG A 481 18.95 17.57 -6.74
CA ARG A 481 19.04 19.05 -6.63
C ARG A 481 17.72 19.73 -6.98
N SER A 482 17.48 20.91 -6.41
CA SER A 482 16.40 21.81 -6.87
C SER A 482 16.62 22.23 -8.32
N GLN A 483 15.54 22.37 -9.08
CA GLN A 483 15.61 22.95 -10.42
C GLN A 483 15.90 24.47 -10.32
N GLY A 484 16.85 24.96 -11.12
CA GLY A 484 17.34 26.34 -11.03
C GLY A 484 18.71 26.51 -11.67
N THR A 485 19.43 27.59 -11.32
CA THR A 485 20.79 27.87 -11.83
C THR A 485 21.74 26.71 -11.51
N GLY A 486 22.33 26.12 -12.55
CA GLY A 486 23.21 24.95 -12.42
C GLY A 486 22.49 23.60 -12.38
N PHE A 487 21.16 23.55 -12.54
CA PHE A 487 20.47 22.28 -12.77
C PHE A 487 20.75 21.75 -14.19
N ASN A 488 21.14 20.49 -14.30
CA ASN A 488 21.37 19.82 -15.58
C ASN A 488 20.89 18.37 -15.48
N VAL A 489 19.85 18.03 -16.24
CA VAL A 489 19.22 16.70 -16.25
C VAL A 489 20.18 15.55 -16.58
N THR A 490 21.31 15.83 -17.25
CA THR A 490 22.31 14.80 -17.56
C THR A 490 23.14 14.37 -16.33
N GLN A 491 23.23 15.22 -15.32
CA GLN A 491 24.04 15.03 -14.09
C GLN A 491 23.18 15.00 -12.82
N HIS A 492 21.93 15.49 -12.88
CA HIS A 492 21.09 15.78 -11.73
C HIS A 492 19.67 15.23 -11.91
N ILE A 493 19.02 14.93 -10.78
CA ILE A 493 17.57 14.66 -10.67
C ILE A 493 16.93 15.71 -9.76
N SER A 494 15.66 16.05 -10.01
CA SER A 494 14.93 17.01 -9.19
C SER A 494 14.80 16.52 -7.73
N VAL A 495 14.79 17.46 -6.79
CA VAL A 495 14.53 17.19 -5.35
C VAL A 495 13.04 17.06 -5.01
N ASP A 496 12.15 17.36 -5.97
CA ASP A 496 10.72 17.17 -5.84
C ASP A 496 10.16 16.73 -7.19
N GLY A 497 10.30 15.43 -7.47
CA GLY A 497 9.82 14.80 -8.70
C GLY A 497 8.31 14.74 -8.79
N TYR A 498 7.59 15.09 -7.72
CA TYR A 498 6.13 15.12 -7.69
C TYR A 498 5.58 16.49 -8.11
N ALA A 499 5.97 17.57 -7.42
CA ALA A 499 5.50 18.93 -7.73
C ALA A 499 6.33 19.61 -8.81
N VAL A 500 7.63 19.30 -8.92
CA VAL A 500 8.57 19.91 -9.88
C VAL A 500 9.38 18.82 -10.62
N PRO A 501 8.73 17.90 -11.35
CA PRO A 501 9.40 16.85 -12.13
C PRO A 501 10.39 17.42 -13.16
N ASP A 502 11.56 16.79 -13.30
CA ASP A 502 12.50 17.12 -14.37
C ASP A 502 12.17 16.41 -15.70
N SER A 503 12.87 16.77 -16.78
CA SER A 503 12.67 16.18 -18.11
C SER A 503 13.48 14.88 -18.35
N GLY A 504 13.96 14.24 -17.29
CA GLY A 504 14.83 13.06 -17.35
C GLY A 504 14.07 11.74 -17.42
N SER A 505 14.81 10.64 -17.53
CA SER A 505 14.25 9.29 -17.71
C SER A 505 14.19 8.46 -16.42
N GLN A 506 14.41 9.06 -15.25
CA GLN A 506 14.47 8.31 -13.99
C GLN A 506 13.62 8.97 -12.90
N CYS A 507 12.93 8.15 -12.12
CA CYS A 507 12.26 8.53 -10.88
C CYS A 507 12.78 7.65 -9.73
N TYR A 508 13.06 8.27 -8.59
CA TYR A 508 13.48 7.59 -7.36
C TYR A 508 12.48 7.91 -6.25
N ILE A 509 11.98 6.89 -5.58
CA ILE A 509 11.11 6.99 -4.41
C ILE A 509 11.80 6.31 -3.23
N GLY A 510 11.80 6.99 -2.09
CA GLY A 510 12.35 6.46 -0.84
C GLY A 510 11.90 7.30 0.35
N PHE A 511 12.48 7.05 1.53
CA PHE A 511 12.10 7.73 2.77
C PHE A 511 13.21 8.64 3.30
N THR A 512 12.80 9.85 3.70
CA THR A 512 13.72 10.87 4.24
C THR A 512 14.28 10.50 5.61
N TYR A 513 13.51 9.77 6.42
CA TYR A 513 13.93 9.30 7.74
C TYR A 513 13.54 7.84 7.99
N GLY A 514 12.26 7.52 8.19
CA GLY A 514 11.81 6.14 8.36
C GLY A 514 10.91 5.64 7.23
N SER A 515 11.12 4.41 6.75
CA SER A 515 10.11 3.65 6.00
C SER A 515 9.07 3.08 6.96
N ALA A 516 7.80 3.03 6.56
CA ALA A 516 6.80 2.30 7.33
C ALA A 516 7.04 0.79 7.23
N SER A 517 6.80 0.06 8.33
CA SER A 517 6.62 -1.39 8.26
C SER A 517 5.43 -1.75 7.37
N LEU A 518 5.48 -2.86 6.63
CA LEU A 518 4.37 -3.25 5.75
C LEU A 518 3.07 -3.56 6.51
N ILE A 519 3.16 -3.94 7.79
CA ILE A 519 2.02 -4.13 8.70
C ILE A 519 1.63 -2.86 9.47
N GLN A 520 2.38 -1.77 9.33
CA GLN A 520 2.03 -0.50 9.95
C GLN A 520 0.78 0.09 9.27
N ARG A 521 -0.22 0.46 10.05
CA ARG A 521 -1.33 1.32 9.58
C ARG A 521 -0.85 2.77 9.43
N ILE A 522 -1.32 3.47 8.40
CA ILE A 522 -0.98 4.87 8.14
C ILE A 522 -2.29 5.66 7.91
N PRO A 523 -2.65 6.65 8.75
CA PRO A 523 -2.06 6.96 10.08
C PRO A 523 -2.17 5.79 11.08
N TYR A 524 -1.34 5.77 12.13
CA TYR A 524 -1.11 4.59 12.98
C TYR A 524 -2.38 3.98 13.61
N ASN A 525 -3.29 4.79 14.14
CA ASN A 525 -4.46 4.28 14.86
C ASN A 525 -5.68 4.04 13.94
N THR A 526 -5.86 4.90 12.93
CA THR A 526 -7.12 5.02 12.16
C THR A 526 -6.99 4.63 10.68
N GLY A 527 -5.76 4.43 10.20
CA GLY A 527 -5.46 4.26 8.78
C GLY A 527 -5.60 2.84 8.24
N ILE A 528 -4.99 2.61 7.08
CA ILE A 528 -4.88 1.29 6.43
C ILE A 528 -3.43 0.81 6.45
N GLU A 529 -3.24 -0.51 6.42
CA GLU A 529 -1.90 -1.13 6.43
C GLU A 529 -1.11 -0.72 5.18
N TYR A 530 0.14 -0.30 5.37
CA TYR A 530 0.99 0.27 4.33
C TYR A 530 1.13 -0.64 3.10
N MET A 531 1.14 -1.96 3.30
CA MET A 531 1.14 -2.94 2.21
C MET A 531 0.01 -2.71 1.19
N HIS A 532 -1.21 -2.38 1.63
CA HIS A 532 -2.33 -2.12 0.72
C HIS A 532 -2.13 -0.87 -0.14
N TRP A 533 -1.53 0.19 0.41
CA TRP A 533 -1.17 1.38 -0.36
C TRP A 533 -0.08 1.06 -1.38
N VAL A 534 0.96 0.29 -0.99
CA VAL A 534 2.02 -0.15 -1.90
C VAL A 534 1.44 -0.98 -3.06
N ASN A 535 0.51 -1.90 -2.76
CA ASN A 535 -0.15 -2.73 -3.76
C ASN A 535 -0.93 -1.87 -4.77
N SER A 536 -1.76 -0.95 -4.28
CA SER A 536 -2.49 0.01 -5.12
C SER A 536 -1.55 0.88 -5.97
N PHE A 537 -0.46 1.38 -5.41
CA PHE A 537 0.51 2.20 -6.16
C PHE A 537 1.08 1.44 -7.36
N PHE A 538 1.60 0.22 -7.16
CA PHE A 538 2.15 -0.57 -8.26
C PHE A 538 1.07 -1.06 -9.24
N TYR A 539 -0.13 -1.37 -8.75
CA TYR A 539 -1.28 -1.71 -9.60
C TYR A 539 -1.62 -0.56 -10.56
N TYR A 540 -1.77 0.67 -10.04
CA TYR A 540 -2.05 1.86 -10.85
C TYR A 540 -0.91 2.20 -11.81
N ALA A 541 0.35 2.11 -11.38
CA ALA A 541 1.52 2.46 -12.18
C ALA A 541 1.78 1.53 -13.38
N LEU A 542 1.26 0.29 -13.33
CA LEU A 542 1.57 -0.76 -14.32
C LEU A 542 0.35 -1.19 -15.14
N PHE A 543 -0.84 -1.35 -14.56
CA PHE A 543 -2.01 -1.73 -15.37
C PHE A 543 -2.58 -0.58 -16.19
N TYR A 544 -2.53 0.65 -15.67
CA TYR A 544 -3.05 1.83 -16.36
C TYR A 544 -1.91 2.60 -17.04
N GLN A 545 -2.24 3.42 -18.04
CA GLN A 545 -1.30 4.36 -18.65
C GLN A 545 -1.13 5.59 -17.76
N MET A 546 -0.69 5.36 -16.52
CA MET A 546 -0.45 6.40 -15.52
C MET A 546 1.06 6.67 -15.38
N THR A 547 1.37 7.94 -15.17
CA THR A 547 2.67 8.34 -14.66
C THR A 547 2.85 7.93 -13.18
N VAL A 548 4.08 7.89 -12.69
CA VAL A 548 4.37 7.63 -11.27
C VAL A 548 3.58 8.59 -10.35
N ASN A 549 3.54 9.89 -10.68
CA ASN A 549 2.79 10.88 -9.90
C ASN A 549 1.28 10.61 -9.90
N GLN A 550 0.71 10.19 -11.03
CA GLN A 550 -0.70 9.80 -11.09
C GLN A 550 -0.95 8.52 -10.26
N ALA A 551 -0.07 7.52 -10.33
CA ALA A 551 -0.22 6.30 -9.53
C ALA A 551 -0.13 6.58 -8.02
N LEU A 552 0.77 7.47 -7.59
CA LEU A 552 0.86 7.96 -6.21
C LEU A 552 -0.43 8.66 -5.78
N ASP A 553 -0.98 9.51 -6.65
CA ASP A 553 -2.25 10.19 -6.43
C ASP A 553 -3.42 9.19 -6.32
N HIS A 554 -3.56 8.25 -7.26
CA HIS A 554 -4.64 7.26 -7.26
C HIS A 554 -4.58 6.31 -6.05
N ALA A 555 -3.39 5.84 -5.65
CA ALA A 555 -3.25 5.01 -4.44
C ALA A 555 -3.60 5.77 -3.17
N SER A 556 -3.14 7.02 -3.05
CA SER A 556 -3.48 7.89 -1.91
C SER A 556 -4.97 8.25 -1.88
N TRP A 557 -5.58 8.42 -3.06
CA TRP A 557 -6.99 8.73 -3.20
C TRP A 557 -7.89 7.55 -2.82
N GLN A 558 -7.54 6.32 -3.25
CA GLN A 558 -8.24 5.10 -2.86
C GLN A 558 -8.26 4.90 -1.34
N HIS A 559 -7.12 5.13 -0.68
CA HIS A 559 -6.92 4.75 0.72
C HIS A 559 -7.25 5.85 1.74
N TRP A 560 -7.12 7.13 1.35
CA TRP A 560 -7.34 8.27 2.25
C TRP A 560 -8.33 9.32 1.73
N GLY A 561 -8.74 9.23 0.46
CA GLY A 561 -9.54 10.27 -0.21
C GLY A 561 -8.78 11.57 -0.42
N ASN A 562 -7.44 11.51 -0.54
CA ASN A 562 -6.54 12.66 -0.66
C ASN A 562 -5.40 12.40 -1.64
N TYR A 563 -4.94 13.45 -2.31
CA TYR A 563 -3.78 13.40 -3.22
C TYR A 563 -2.49 13.05 -2.47
N PHE A 564 -1.47 12.55 -3.17
CA PHE A 564 -0.22 12.17 -2.52
C PHE A 564 0.40 13.35 -1.75
N VAL A 565 0.39 14.58 -2.29
CA VAL A 565 0.87 15.79 -1.59
C VAL A 565 0.18 16.06 -0.25
N ASN A 566 -1.09 15.65 -0.09
CA ASN A 566 -1.87 15.81 1.13
C ASN A 566 -1.92 14.51 1.96
N SER A 567 -1.30 13.42 1.50
CA SER A 567 -1.28 12.14 2.19
C SER A 567 -0.35 12.19 3.42
N PRO A 568 -0.56 11.31 4.42
CA PRO A 568 0.39 11.17 5.54
C PRO A 568 1.79 10.78 5.08
N LEU A 569 1.92 10.04 3.96
CA LEU A 569 3.22 9.66 3.40
C LEU A 569 4.04 10.87 2.94
N ASN A 570 3.42 11.92 2.40
CA ASN A 570 4.12 13.14 1.97
C ASN A 570 4.21 14.17 3.10
N THR A 571 3.09 14.45 3.76
CA THR A 571 2.99 15.51 4.78
C THR A 571 3.71 15.18 6.08
N GLY A 572 3.82 13.90 6.43
CA GLY A 572 4.54 13.41 7.60
C GLY A 572 3.76 12.33 8.36
N PHE A 573 4.46 11.27 8.73
CA PHE A 573 3.95 10.23 9.62
C PHE A 573 5.05 9.81 10.62
N THR A 574 4.67 9.04 11.63
CA THR A 574 5.64 8.34 12.48
C THR A 574 5.80 6.93 11.93
N ALA A 575 6.98 6.59 11.42
CA ALA A 575 7.32 5.22 11.06
C ALA A 575 7.41 4.35 12.32
N VAL A 576 7.07 3.07 12.18
CA VAL A 576 6.94 2.15 13.30
C VAL A 576 7.54 0.79 12.92
N TRP A 577 8.54 0.34 13.68
CA TRP A 577 9.26 -0.92 13.43
C TRP A 577 9.20 -1.84 14.65
N PRO A 578 8.63 -3.04 14.52
CA PRO A 578 8.58 -4.04 15.59
C PRO A 578 9.86 -4.89 15.66
N PHE A 579 10.61 -4.79 16.76
CA PHE A 579 11.85 -5.54 17.08
C PHE A 579 11.76 -6.27 18.43
N TYR A 580 11.83 -7.60 18.41
CA TYR A 580 11.85 -8.47 19.57
C TYR A 580 13.17 -8.42 20.35
N TYR A 581 13.10 -8.08 21.63
CA TYR A 581 14.17 -8.19 22.62
C TYR A 581 13.60 -8.28 24.04
N ASN A 582 14.39 -8.70 25.02
CA ASN A 582 13.95 -8.98 26.40
C ASN A 582 12.88 -10.08 26.52
N GLY A 583 12.72 -10.90 25.47
CA GLY A 583 11.66 -11.88 25.33
C GLY A 583 10.43 -11.37 24.58
N GLN A 584 10.52 -10.23 23.84
CA GLN A 584 9.34 -9.43 23.53
C GLN A 584 9.45 -8.23 22.46
N TRP A 585 8.46 -7.98 21.57
CA TRP A 585 8.51 -7.37 20.17
C TRP A 585 8.81 -5.85 19.80
N ASN A 586 9.24 -4.94 20.68
CA ASN A 586 9.26 -3.43 20.63
C ASN A 586 9.05 -2.57 19.35
N ASN A 587 8.26 -1.48 19.47
CA ASN A 587 8.16 -0.41 18.44
C ASN A 587 9.35 0.53 18.61
N HIS A 588 10.17 0.57 17.59
CA HIS A 588 11.06 1.68 17.33
C HIS A 588 10.31 2.70 16.47
N TYR A 589 10.37 3.97 16.85
CA TYR A 589 9.56 5.04 16.25
C TYR A 589 10.42 6.01 15.44
N GLY A 590 10.07 6.21 14.18
CA GLY A 590 10.65 7.20 13.28
C GLY A 590 9.72 8.39 13.07
N ALA A 591 9.62 9.31 14.03
CA ALA A 591 8.80 10.51 13.90
C ALA A 591 9.29 11.44 12.77
N GLY A 592 8.36 12.18 12.13
CA GLY A 592 8.70 13.11 11.04
C GLY A 592 9.08 12.44 9.72
N SER A 593 8.77 11.15 9.57
CA SER A 593 9.06 10.37 8.36
C SER A 593 8.21 10.84 7.18
N ARG A 594 8.83 10.95 6.01
CA ARG A 594 8.19 11.30 4.73
C ARG A 594 8.75 10.48 3.58
N MET A 595 7.87 10.00 2.71
CA MET A 595 8.20 9.49 1.40
C MET A 595 8.53 10.66 0.47
N ALA A 596 9.75 10.66 -0.09
CA ALA A 596 10.20 11.63 -1.07
C ALA A 596 10.19 11.01 -2.47
N VAL A 597 9.90 11.84 -3.47
CA VAL A 597 9.93 11.52 -4.89
C VAL A 597 10.98 12.42 -5.52
N TYR A 598 11.99 11.86 -6.17
CA TYR A 598 13.07 12.58 -6.84
C TYR A 598 13.09 12.26 -8.34
N GLY A 599 13.48 13.23 -9.16
CA GLY A 599 13.63 13.04 -10.60
C GLY A 599 12.40 13.43 -11.42
N ASN A 600 11.97 12.55 -12.32
CA ASN A 600 10.81 12.76 -13.17
C ASN A 600 9.66 11.84 -12.77
N GLY A 601 8.76 12.30 -11.89
CA GLY A 601 7.54 11.57 -11.56
C GLY A 601 6.50 11.50 -12.70
N ASN A 602 6.74 12.17 -13.84
CA ASN A 602 5.90 12.06 -15.03
C ASN A 602 6.30 10.88 -15.96
N ILE A 603 7.22 9.99 -15.56
CA ILE A 603 7.47 8.76 -16.33
C ILE A 603 6.35 7.72 -16.11
N CYS A 604 6.03 6.95 -17.14
CA CYS A 604 5.13 5.79 -17.04
C CYS A 604 5.94 4.50 -16.85
N LEU A 605 5.51 3.64 -15.92
CA LEU A 605 6.17 2.33 -15.71
C LEU A 605 5.67 1.28 -16.69
N LYS A 606 4.41 1.34 -17.13
CA LYS A 606 3.87 0.48 -18.20
C LYS A 606 4.73 0.57 -19.49
N ALA A 607 4.80 -0.54 -20.23
CA ALA A 607 5.48 -0.62 -21.53
C ALA A 607 4.57 -0.26 -22.72
#